data_AF-A0A0B5IPV8-F1
#
_entry.id   AF-A0A0B5IPV8-F1
#
_cell.length_a   1.000
_cell.length_b   1.000
_cell.length_c   1.000
_cell.angle_alpha   90.00
_cell.angle_beta   90.00
_cell.angle_gamma   90.00
#
_symmetry.space_group_name_H-M   'P 1'
#
loop_
_entity.id
_entity.type
_entity.pdbx_description
1 polymer ?
#
loop_
_entity_poly.entity_id
_entity_poly.type
_entity_poly.pdbx_seq_one_letter_code
_entity_poly.pdbx_strand_id
1 'polypeptide(L)'
;MLPPCYLECVSRKQTQLRLTPDVLEAGKEAAAARGLDFNRYVERLIAEDTTGARAAGMAAAQRLIDSHGSFLDELEAELDTQHAPAPRNRDAAA
;
A
#
# COMPACT_ATOMS: atom_id res chain seq x y z
N MET A 1 -9.31 -17.51 -1.42
CA MET A 1 -9.23 -17.29 -2.88
C MET A 1 -10.02 -16.03 -3.22
N LEU A 2 -9.37 -14.97 -3.68
CA LEU A 2 -10.05 -13.76 -4.13
C LEU A 2 -10.62 -13.98 -5.55
N PRO A 3 -11.79 -13.44 -5.88
CA PRO A 3 -12.41 -13.61 -7.19
C PRO A 3 -11.57 -12.95 -8.31
N PRO A 4 -11.55 -13.50 -9.54
CA PRO A 4 -10.66 -13.05 -10.63
C PRO A 4 -10.76 -11.55 -10.98
N CYS A 5 -11.97 -10.99 -10.86
CA CYS A 5 -12.24 -9.57 -11.11
C CYS A 5 -11.55 -8.61 -10.11
N TYR A 6 -11.13 -9.11 -8.94
CA TYR A 6 -10.42 -8.31 -7.94
C TYR A 6 -9.01 -7.93 -8.40
N LEU A 7 -8.34 -8.76 -9.20
CA LEU A 7 -6.98 -8.48 -9.66
C LEU A 7 -6.94 -7.50 -10.84
N GLU A 8 -7.92 -7.54 -11.74
CA GLU A 8 -7.99 -6.63 -12.89
C GLU A 8 -8.29 -5.19 -12.49
N CYS A 9 -9.16 -4.97 -11.50
CA CYS A 9 -9.49 -3.63 -10.99
C CYS A 9 -8.31 -2.92 -10.32
N VAL A 10 -7.37 -3.66 -9.72
CA VAL A 10 -6.21 -3.09 -9.01
C VAL A 10 -5.12 -2.62 -9.98
N SER A 11 -5.15 -3.07 -11.24
CA SER A 11 -4.16 -2.69 -12.27
C SER A 11 -4.34 -1.25 -12.77
N ARG A 12 -5.57 -0.72 -12.73
CA ARG A 12 -5.90 0.61 -13.23
C ARG A 12 -6.05 1.58 -12.06
N LYS A 13 -4.92 1.90 -11.42
CA LYS A 13 -4.89 2.85 -10.31
C LYS A 13 -5.30 4.24 -10.81
N GLN A 14 -6.57 4.60 -10.59
CA GLN A 14 -7.05 5.95 -10.86
C GLN A 14 -6.91 6.78 -9.59
N THR A 15 -5.96 7.71 -9.58
CA THR A 15 -5.82 8.69 -8.49
C THR A 15 -6.91 9.75 -8.66
N GLN A 16 -8.05 9.58 -8.00
CA GLN A 16 -9.12 10.59 -8.02
C GLN A 16 -8.67 11.85 -7.25
N LEU A 17 -8.10 12.82 -7.97
CA LEU A 17 -7.68 14.11 -7.42
C LEU A 17 -8.75 15.16 -7.64
N ARG A 18 -9.10 15.88 -6.58
CA ARG A 18 -9.92 17.09 -6.66
C ARG A 18 -8.97 18.29 -6.63
N LEU A 19 -8.90 18.99 -7.74
CA LEU A 19 -8.06 20.17 -7.90
C LEU A 19 -8.96 21.40 -8.08
N THR A 20 -8.49 22.55 -7.59
CA THR A 20 -9.11 23.82 -7.97
C THR A 20 -8.90 24.05 -9.47
N PRO A 21 -9.79 24.79 -10.14
CA PRO A 21 -9.74 24.93 -11.60
C PRO A 21 -8.42 25.49 -12.14
N ASP A 22 -7.82 26.45 -11.43
CA ASP A 22 -6.53 27.05 -11.75
C ASP A 22 -5.38 26.04 -11.70
N VAL A 23 -5.35 25.20 -10.66
CA VAL A 23 -4.34 24.14 -10.50
C VAL A 23 -4.52 23.06 -11.56
N LEU A 24 -5.76 22.74 -11.93
CA LEU A 24 -6.05 21.78 -12.99
C LEU A 24 -5.52 22.27 -14.35
N GLU A 25 -5.77 23.53 -14.70
CA GLU A 25 -5.30 24.09 -15.98
C GLU A 25 -3.77 24.19 -16.03
N ALA A 26 -3.14 24.73 -14.98
CA ALA A 26 -1.68 24.76 -14.89
C ALA A 26 -1.06 23.35 -14.98
N GLY A 27 -1.72 22.36 -14.37
CA GLY A 27 -1.31 20.96 -14.44
C GLY A 27 -1.41 20.38 -15.85
N LYS A 28 -2.47 20.68 -16.60
CA LYS A 28 -2.63 20.26 -18.00
C LYS A 28 -1.60 20.91 -18.91
N GLU A 29 -1.33 22.21 -18.75
CA GLU A 29 -0.29 22.91 -19.50
C GLU A 29 1.09 22.29 -19.23
N ALA A 30 1.40 22.01 -17.97
CA ALA A 30 2.66 21.39 -17.57
C ALA A 30 2.82 19.94 -18.11
N ALA A 31 1.72 19.20 -18.22
CA ALA A 31 1.68 17.87 -18.86
C ALA A 31 1.90 17.98 -20.37
N ALA A 32 1.21 18.92 -21.03
CA ALA A 32 1.34 19.18 -22.46
C ALA A 32 2.76 19.62 -22.85
N ALA A 33 3.39 20.49 -22.06
CA ALA A 33 4.78 20.91 -22.25
C ALA A 33 5.78 19.75 -22.19
N ARG A 34 5.40 18.63 -21.55
CA ARG A 34 6.19 17.41 -21.45
C ARG A 34 5.74 16.31 -22.43
N GLY A 35 4.74 16.57 -23.27
CA GLY A 35 4.16 15.59 -24.19
C GLY A 35 3.49 14.41 -23.48
N LEU A 36 3.02 14.61 -22.24
CA LEU A 36 2.38 13.57 -21.43
C LEU A 36 0.88 13.83 -21.34
N ASP A 37 0.10 12.75 -21.23
CA ASP A 37 -1.27 12.90 -20.74
C ASP A 37 -1.26 13.35 -19.26
N PHE A 38 -2.31 14.05 -18.86
CA PHE A 38 -2.38 14.65 -17.52
C PHE A 38 -2.30 13.61 -16.39
N ASN A 39 -2.92 12.45 -16.54
CA ASN A 39 -2.90 11.40 -15.51
C ASN A 39 -1.50 10.78 -15.40
N ARG A 40 -0.82 10.52 -16.52
CA ARG A 40 0.57 10.06 -16.57
C ARG A 40 1.54 11.06 -16.00
N TYR A 41 1.31 12.35 -16.24
CA TYR A 41 2.09 13.42 -15.65
C TYR A 41 1.96 13.42 -14.12
N VAL A 42 0.73 13.31 -13.60
CA VAL A 42 0.48 13.23 -12.16
C VAL A 42 1.07 11.96 -11.54
N GLU A 43 0.90 10.79 -12.18
CA GLU A 43 1.51 9.54 -11.73
C GLU A 43 3.03 9.67 -11.59
N ARG A 44 3.67 10.29 -12.58
CA ARG A 44 5.11 10.53 -12.58
C ARG A 44 5.54 11.47 -11.47
N LEU A 45 4.82 12.58 -11.25
CA LEU A 45 5.09 13.49 -10.14
C LEU A 45 5.01 12.78 -8.78
N ILE A 46 3.97 11.98 -8.56
CA ILE A 46 3.81 11.21 -7.31
C ILE A 46 4.96 10.22 -7.15
N ALA A 47 5.34 9.52 -8.22
CA ALA A 47 6.44 8.56 -8.17
C ALA A 47 7.77 9.26 -7.87
N GLU A 48 8.07 10.39 -8.52
CA GLU A 48 9.28 11.17 -8.29
C GLU A 48 9.35 11.68 -6.84
N ASP A 49 8.24 12.20 -6.31
CA ASP A 49 8.16 12.72 -4.94
C ASP A 49 8.29 11.61 -3.88
N THR A 50 7.69 10.45 -4.13
CA THR A 50 7.61 9.38 -3.11
C THR A 50 8.76 8.39 -3.18
N THR A 51 9.51 8.29 -4.27
CA THR A 51 10.56 7.25 -4.42
C THR A 51 11.65 7.37 -3.36
N GLY A 52 12.13 8.58 -3.05
CA GLY A 52 13.14 8.80 -2.02
C GLY A 52 12.64 8.47 -0.61
N ALA A 53 11.44 8.96 -0.27
CA ALA A 53 10.80 8.69 1.01
C ALA A 53 10.50 7.19 1.19
N ARG A 54 10.04 6.53 0.13
CA ARG A 54 9.81 5.07 0.11
C ARG A 54 11.11 4.32 0.35
N ALA A 55 12.19 4.65 -0.36
CA ALA A 55 13.47 4.00 -0.18
C ALA A 55 14.00 4.18 1.26
N ALA A 56 13.93 5.40 1.80
CA ALA A 56 14.32 5.70 3.17
C ALA A 56 13.47 4.92 4.20
N GLY A 57 12.16 4.86 3.99
CA GLY A 57 11.22 4.10 4.82
C GLY A 57 11.51 2.61 4.81
N MET A 58 11.74 2.01 3.62
CA MET A 58 12.10 0.59 3.50
C MET A 58 13.43 0.30 4.19
N ALA A 59 14.43 1.17 4.04
CA ALA A 59 15.71 1.02 4.73
C ALA A 59 15.55 1.13 6.26
N ALA A 60 14.69 2.02 6.75
CA ALA A 60 14.41 2.16 8.18
C ALA A 60 13.67 0.93 8.73
N ALA A 61 12.67 0.42 8.01
CA ALA A 61 11.96 -0.81 8.36
C ALA A 61 12.92 -2.00 8.38
N GLN A 62 13.82 -2.12 7.40
CA GLN A 62 14.83 -3.18 7.39
C GLN A 62 15.73 -3.11 8.63
N ARG A 63 16.25 -1.91 8.98
CA ARG A 63 17.05 -1.75 10.20
C ARG A 63 16.30 -2.12 11.47
N LEU A 64 15.00 -1.80 11.55
CA LEU A 64 14.15 -2.19 12.68
C LEU A 64 14.05 -3.72 12.79
N ILE A 65 13.78 -4.40 11.68
CA ILE A 65 13.70 -5.87 11.63
C ILE A 65 15.06 -6.50 11.97
N ASP A 66 16.15 -5.98 11.41
CA ASP A 66 17.49 -6.51 11.69
C ASP A 66 17.85 -6.37 13.18
N SER A 67 17.37 -5.31 13.83
CA SER A 67 17.68 -5.01 15.24
C SER A 67 16.73 -5.72 16.22
N HIS A 68 15.48 -5.94 15.82
CA HIS A 68 14.41 -6.36 16.73
C HIS A 68 13.59 -7.55 16.23
N GLY A 69 14.00 -8.20 15.14
CA GLY A 69 13.23 -9.26 14.48
C GLY A 69 12.84 -10.39 15.41
N SER A 70 13.78 -10.92 16.20
CA SER A 70 13.49 -12.00 17.14
C SER A 70 12.46 -11.59 18.21
N PHE A 71 12.51 -10.34 18.67
CA PHE A 71 11.52 -9.82 19.61
C PHE A 71 10.14 -9.68 18.97
N LEU A 72 10.09 -9.24 17.71
CA LEU A 72 8.84 -9.13 16.96
C LEU A 72 8.23 -10.52 16.69
N ASP A 73 9.05 -11.52 16.36
CA ASP A 73 8.63 -12.89 16.12
C ASP A 73 8.05 -13.54 17.40
N GLU A 74 8.71 -13.33 18.55
CA GLU A 74 8.22 -13.80 19.85
C GLU A 74 6.88 -13.13 20.22
N LEU A 75 6.77 -11.82 19.97
CA LEU A 75 5.55 -11.07 20.21
C LEU A 75 4.38 -11.55 19.31
N GLU A 76 4.66 -11.84 18.04
CA GLU A 76 3.67 -12.39 17.10
C GLU A 76 3.17 -13.76 17.57
N ALA A 77 4.07 -14.65 18.00
CA ALA A 77 3.71 -15.97 18.51
C ALA A 77 2.84 -15.90 19.79
N GLU A 78 3.12 -14.97 20.69
CA GLU A 78 2.31 -14.74 21.89
C GLU A 78 0.90 -14.26 21.51
N LEU A 79 0.81 -13.26 20.62
CA LEU A 79 -0.46 -12.69 20.17
C LEU A 79 -1.35 -13.72 19.45
N ASP A 80 -0.76 -14.55 18.60
CA ASP A 80 -1.46 -15.63 17.91
C ASP A 80 -2.00 -16.68 18.90
N THR A 81 -1.24 -16.99 19.95
CA THR A 81 -1.69 -17.89 21.01
C THR A 81 -2.87 -17.32 21.77
N GLN A 82 -2.88 -16.01 22.04
CA GLN A 82 -3.99 -15.32 22.72
C GLN A 82 -5.26 -15.27 21.86
N HIS A 83 -5.12 -15.18 20.53
CA HIS A 83 -6.24 -15.11 19.58
C HIS A 83 -6.64 -16.48 19.00
N ALA A 84 -6.03 -17.57 19.48
CA ALA A 84 -6.38 -18.92 19.06
C ALA A 84 -7.89 -19.18 19.34
N PRO A 85 -8.68 -19.53 18.31
CA PRO A 85 -10.10 -19.78 18.50
C PRO A 85 -10.29 -20.96 19.46
N ALA A 86 -11.18 -20.79 20.44
CA ALA A 86 -11.48 -21.83 21.42
C ALA A 86 -11.82 -23.17 20.74
N PRO A 87 -11.31 -24.31 21.24
CA PRO A 87 -11.59 -25.61 20.65
C PRO A 87 -13.11 -25.84 20.66
N ARG A 88 -13.72 -25.89 19.47
CA ARG A 88 -15.12 -26.30 19.31
C ARG A 88 -15.21 -27.76 19.72
N ASN A 89 -15.62 -27.98 20.97
CA ASN A 89 -15.89 -29.29 21.52
C ASN A 89 -17.02 -29.94 20.69
N ARG A 90 -16.65 -30.79 19.74
CA ARG A 90 -17.56 -31.45 18.81
C ARG A 90 -17.66 -32.95 19.08
N ASP A 91 -17.51 -33.35 20.34
CA ASP A 91 -17.73 -34.73 20.79
C ASP A 91 -18.70 -34.71 21.99
N ALA A 92 -19.98 -34.55 21.71
CA ALA A 92 -21.06 -34.80 22.65
C ALA A 92 -22.32 -35.25 21.90
N ALA A 93 -22.26 -36.45 21.32
CA ALA A 93 -23.42 -37.23 20.91
C ALA A 93 -23.03 -38.71 20.88
N ALA A 94 -23.23 -39.40 22.01
CA ALA A 94 -23.31 -40.85 22.12
C ALA A 94 -24.37 -41.18 23.17
#